data_AF-A0A7L8V0G6-F1
#
_entry.id   AF-A0A7L8V0G6-F1
#
_cell.length_a   1.000
_cell.length_b   1.000
_cell.length_c   1.000
_cell.angle_alpha   90.00
_cell.angle_beta   90.00
_cell.angle_gamma   90.00
#
_symmetry.space_group_name_H-M   'P 1'
#
loop_
_entity.id
_entity.type
_entity.pdbx_description
1 polymer ?
#
loop_
_entity_poly.entity_id
_entity_poly.type
_entity_poly.pdbx_seq_one_letter_code
_entity_poly.pdbx_strand_id
1 'polypeptide(L)'
;MTKTKQNRNKQLKQYLKKLQEHDWHKPATYNNKIATRPIKDLVDYYNAQMVLVLRNNFHQSLESVASILDIPKVKVFRLSEKYEQEFDSIEEIQEAIQNG
;
A
#
# COMPACT_ATOMS: atom_id res chain seq x y z
N MET A 1 -20.73 -11.72 16.76
CA MET A 1 -20.22 -10.58 15.95
C MET A 1 -18.78 -10.81 15.45
N THR A 2 -18.47 -11.95 14.81
CA THR A 2 -17.09 -12.32 14.42
C THR A 2 -16.91 -12.61 12.92
N LYS A 3 -18.01 -12.84 12.19
CA LYS A 3 -17.96 -13.21 10.76
C LYS A 3 -17.56 -12.05 9.82
N THR A 4 -17.82 -10.81 10.19
CA THR A 4 -17.61 -9.63 9.33
C THR A 4 -16.12 -9.22 9.23
N LYS A 5 -15.35 -9.32 10.31
CA LYS A 5 -13.91 -9.02 10.32
C LYS A 5 -13.11 -10.03 9.49
N GLN A 6 -13.47 -11.32 9.55
CA GLN A 6 -12.79 -12.38 8.80
C GLN A 6 -12.99 -12.22 7.28
N ASN A 7 -14.19 -11.81 6.84
CA ASN A 7 -14.46 -11.57 5.42
C ASN A 7 -13.69 -10.36 4.87
N ARG A 8 -13.59 -9.27 5.65
CA ARG A 8 -12.81 -8.08 5.26
C ARG A 8 -11.32 -8.37 5.10
N ASN A 9 -10.73 -9.13 6.03
CA ASN A 9 -9.32 -9.54 5.92
C ASN A 9 -9.08 -10.48 4.72
N LYS A 10 -10.06 -11.31 4.36
CA LYS A 10 -9.97 -12.19 3.19
C LYS A 10 -10.02 -11.40 1.88
N GLN A 11 -10.85 -10.36 1.81
CA GLN A 11 -10.87 -9.42 0.67
C GLN A 11 -9.55 -8.65 0.57
N LEU A 12 -9.04 -8.11 1.67
CA LEU A 12 -7.72 -7.44 1.69
C LEU A 12 -6.59 -8.35 1.21
N LYS A 13 -6.53 -9.61 1.67
CA LYS A 13 -5.54 -10.57 1.18
C LYS A 13 -5.66 -10.87 -0.31
N GLN A 14 -6.88 -10.94 -0.83
CA GLN A 14 -7.10 -11.10 -2.27
C GLN A 14 -6.66 -9.86 -3.06
N TYR A 15 -6.85 -8.65 -2.53
CA TYR A 15 -6.37 -7.42 -3.17
C TYR A 15 -4.85 -7.35 -3.21
N LEU A 16 -4.17 -7.74 -2.13
CA LEU A 16 -2.70 -7.75 -2.07
C LEU A 16 -2.08 -8.79 -3.01
N LYS A 17 -2.72 -9.96 -3.15
CA LYS A 17 -2.28 -10.97 -4.10
C LYS A 17 -2.34 -10.47 -5.55
N LYS A 18 -3.38 -9.70 -5.90
CA LYS A 18 -3.50 -9.08 -7.23
C LYS A 18 -2.42 -8.03 -7.48
N LEU A 19 -1.99 -7.28 -6.46
CA LEU A 19 -0.90 -6.32 -6.57
C LEU A 19 0.44 -7.01 -6.89
N GLN A 20 0.75 -8.12 -6.19
CA GLN A 20 1.96 -8.92 -6.48
C GLN A 20 1.99 -9.50 -7.91
N GLU A 21 0.84 -9.86 -8.46
CA GLU A 21 0.75 -10.44 -9.81
C GLU A 21 0.80 -9.38 -10.93
N HIS A 22 0.45 -8.12 -10.63
CA HIS A 22 0.33 -7.05 -11.64
C HIS A 22 1.67 -6.34 -11.94
N ASP A 23 2.63 -6.34 -11.01
CA ASP A 23 3.97 -5.75 -11.18
C ASP A 23 4.77 -6.35 -12.36
N TRP A 24 4.35 -7.51 -12.89
CA TRP A 24 5.11 -8.22 -13.93
C TRP A 24 4.83 -7.75 -15.37
N HIS A 25 3.70 -7.09 -15.66
CA HIS A 25 3.19 -7.05 -17.04
C HIS A 25 2.99 -5.67 -17.70
N LYS A 26 3.15 -4.53 -17.03
CA LYS A 26 2.95 -3.22 -17.68
C LYS A 26 3.87 -2.11 -17.17
N PRO A 27 4.91 -1.71 -17.92
CA PRO A 27 5.58 -0.45 -17.66
C PRO A 27 4.74 0.66 -18.31
N ALA A 28 3.83 1.28 -17.55
CA ALA A 28 3.14 2.48 -18.00
C ALA A 28 3.91 3.71 -17.54
N THR A 29 4.39 4.46 -18.53
CA THR A 29 4.80 5.86 -18.43
C THR A 29 3.66 6.70 -17.85
N TYR A 30 3.84 7.46 -16.75
CA TYR A 30 3.83 8.94 -16.69
C TYR A 30 3.52 9.55 -15.29
N ASN A 31 4.53 10.13 -14.60
CA ASN A 31 4.52 11.53 -14.11
C ASN A 31 5.91 11.93 -13.56
N ASN A 32 6.40 13.10 -13.97
CA ASN A 32 7.83 13.45 -14.03
C ASN A 32 8.58 13.67 -12.68
N LYS A 33 7.97 13.30 -11.54
CA LYS A 33 8.63 13.25 -10.22
C LYS A 33 8.80 11.83 -9.66
N ILE A 34 7.98 10.90 -10.14
CA ILE A 34 8.00 9.49 -9.74
C ILE A 34 8.86 8.69 -10.72
N ALA A 35 8.84 9.07 -12.01
CA ALA A 35 9.55 8.39 -13.09
C ALA A 35 11.09 8.37 -12.96
N THR A 36 11.69 9.14 -12.06
CA THR A 36 13.15 9.16 -11.81
C THR A 36 13.56 8.37 -10.57
N ARG A 37 12.61 7.84 -9.78
CA ARG A 37 12.92 7.09 -8.57
C ARG A 37 13.35 5.66 -8.93
N PRO A 38 14.39 5.12 -8.28
CA PRO A 38 14.68 3.68 -8.35
C PRO A 38 13.42 2.88 -8.02
N ILE A 39 13.22 1.73 -8.69
CA ILE A 39 12.06 0.85 -8.49
C ILE A 39 11.81 0.55 -7.00
N LYS A 40 12.91 0.37 -6.24
CA LYS A 40 12.85 0.15 -4.79
C LYS A 40 12.21 1.31 -4.02
N ASP A 41 12.50 2.55 -4.40
CA ASP A 41 11.93 3.75 -3.78
C ASP A 41 10.46 3.95 -4.16
N LEU A 42 10.05 3.47 -5.34
CA LEU A 42 8.66 3.41 -5.80
C LEU A 42 7.84 2.41 -4.96
N VAL A 43 8.37 1.20 -4.76
CA VAL A 43 7.73 0.18 -3.90
C VAL A 43 7.63 0.66 -2.45
N ASP A 44 8.68 1.27 -1.90
CA ASP A 44 8.63 1.81 -0.55
C ASP A 44 7.68 3.02 -0.45
N TYR A 45 7.59 3.85 -1.50
CA TYR A 45 6.62 4.95 -1.56
C TYR A 45 5.17 4.44 -1.52
N TYR A 46 4.76 3.54 -2.41
CA TYR A 46 3.38 3.04 -2.41
C TYR A 46 3.04 2.23 -1.15
N ASN A 47 4.00 1.48 -0.61
CA ASN A 47 3.82 0.85 0.69
C ASN A 47 3.63 1.89 1.80
N ALA A 48 4.35 3.01 1.77
CA ALA A 48 4.16 4.09 2.74
C ALA A 48 2.77 4.71 2.64
N GLN A 49 2.29 4.98 1.41
CA GLN A 49 0.94 5.50 1.21
C GLN A 49 -0.12 4.54 1.75
N MET A 50 0.05 3.23 1.50
CA MET A 50 -0.82 2.21 2.08
C MET A 50 -0.78 2.17 3.61
N VAL A 51 0.42 2.27 4.20
CA VAL A 51 0.59 2.34 5.65
C VAL A 51 -0.17 3.54 6.22
N LEU A 52 0.00 4.72 5.61
CA LEU A 52 -0.58 5.97 6.10
C LEU A 52 -2.10 5.96 6.01
N VAL A 53 -2.67 5.57 4.88
CA VAL A 53 -4.13 5.43 4.72
C VAL A 53 -4.71 4.42 5.73
N LEU A 54 -4.08 3.25 5.89
CA LEU A 54 -4.54 2.25 6.86
C LEU A 54 -4.47 2.75 8.32
N ARG A 55 -3.43 3.51 8.66
CA ARG A 55 -3.25 4.04 10.02
C ARG A 55 -4.17 5.21 10.31
N ASN A 56 -4.23 6.19 9.42
CA ASN A 56 -4.89 7.47 9.66
C ASN A 56 -6.39 7.37 9.40
N ASN A 57 -6.79 6.68 8.34
CA ASN A 57 -8.19 6.65 7.92
C ASN A 57 -8.91 5.45 8.54
N PHE A 58 -8.24 4.30 8.61
CA PHE A 58 -8.81 3.05 9.15
C PHE A 58 -8.35 2.72 10.58
N HIS A 59 -7.58 3.60 11.22
CA HIS A 59 -7.14 3.47 12.63
C HIS A 59 -6.46 2.13 12.93
N GLN A 60 -5.77 1.55 11.94
CA GLN A 60 -5.08 0.27 12.11
C GLN A 60 -3.79 0.44 12.93
N SER A 61 -3.51 -0.52 13.81
CA SER A 61 -2.24 -0.57 14.54
C SER A 61 -1.09 -0.96 13.62
N LEU A 62 0.15 -0.61 14.00
CA LEU A 62 1.35 -1.02 13.26
C LEU A 62 1.43 -2.54 13.05
N GLU A 63 0.97 -3.33 14.03
CA GLU A 63 0.92 -4.79 13.96
C GLU A 63 -0.09 -5.26 12.91
N SER A 64 -1.28 -4.65 12.89
CA SER A 64 -2.33 -4.97 11.92
C SER A 64 -1.88 -4.63 10.51
N VAL A 65 -1.27 -3.44 10.31
CA VAL A 65 -0.75 -3.01 9.01
C VAL A 65 0.39 -3.91 8.54
N ALA A 66 1.31 -4.31 9.42
CA ALA A 66 2.37 -5.26 9.10
C ALA A 66 1.80 -6.60 8.62
N SER A 67 0.77 -7.11 9.31
CA SER A 67 0.08 -8.35 8.94
C SER A 67 -0.71 -8.23 7.64
N ILE A 68 -1.30 -7.06 7.38
CA ILE A 68 -2.01 -6.78 6.12
C ILE A 68 -1.00 -6.76 4.99
N LEU A 69 0.01 -5.90 5.04
CA LEU A 69 0.94 -5.68 3.93
C LEU A 69 2.04 -6.74 3.80
N ASP A 70 2.06 -7.74 4.68
CA ASP A 70 3.09 -8.78 4.76
C ASP A 70 4.52 -8.21 4.83
N ILE A 71 4.71 -7.17 5.64
CA ILE A 71 6.01 -6.51 5.86
C ILE A 71 6.35 -6.42 7.35
N PRO A 72 7.65 -6.35 7.72
CA PRO A 72 8.03 -6.20 9.11
C PRO A 72 7.44 -4.93 9.74
N LYS A 73 6.99 -5.02 11.00
CA LYS A 73 6.49 -3.87 11.77
C LYS A 73 7.46 -2.69 11.82
N VAL A 74 8.76 -2.96 11.91
CA VAL A 74 9.82 -1.93 11.87
C VAL A 74 9.82 -1.20 10.53
N LYS A 75 9.53 -1.91 9.42
CA LYS A 75 9.38 -1.31 8.10
C LYS A 75 8.13 -0.43 8.06
N VAL A 76 6.99 -0.88 8.58
CA VAL A 76 5.77 -0.07 8.70
C VAL A 76 6.04 1.25 9.42
N PHE A 77 6.70 1.20 10.58
CA PHE A 77 7.06 2.39 11.35
C PHE A 77 7.96 3.34 10.56
N ARG A 78 9.04 2.82 9.95
CA ARG A 78 9.95 3.64 9.13
C ARG A 78 9.24 4.30 7.95
N LEU A 79 8.34 3.59 7.29
CA LEU A 79 7.58 4.13 6.17
C LEU A 79 6.62 5.23 6.62
N SER A 80 5.95 5.09 7.77
CA SER A 80 5.05 6.13 8.28
C SER A 80 5.76 7.40 8.74
N GLU A 81 7.04 7.32 9.13
CA GLU A 81 7.82 8.49 9.54
C GLU A 81 8.51 9.18 8.34
N LYS A 82 8.85 8.41 7.29
CA LYS A 82 9.63 8.90 6.15
C LYS A 82 8.78 9.65 5.12
N TYR A 83 7.49 9.34 5.02
CA TYR A 83 6.61 9.86 3.97
C TYR A 83 5.40 10.55 4.58
N GLU A 84 4.90 11.57 3.89
CA GLU A 84 3.61 12.19 4.16
C GLU A 84 2.51 11.46 3.39
N GLN A 85 1.29 11.56 3.89
CA GLN A 85 0.13 10.97 3.23
C GLN A 85 -0.26 11.85 2.04
N GLU A 86 -0.19 11.29 0.84
CA GLU A 86 -0.51 11.99 -0.41
C GLU A 86 -1.82 11.47 -1.03
N PHE A 87 -2.39 10.38 -0.50
CA PHE A 87 -3.64 9.77 -0.95
C PHE A 87 -4.65 9.67 0.17
N ASP A 88 -5.93 9.81 -0.17
CA ASP A 88 -7.03 9.76 0.80
C ASP A 88 -7.67 8.36 0.89
N SER A 89 -7.43 7.49 -0.09
CA SER A 89 -8.03 6.17 -0.15
C SER A 89 -7.10 5.10 -0.71
N ILE A 90 -7.47 3.83 -0.46
CA ILE A 90 -6.76 2.67 -1.02
C ILE A 90 -6.99 2.61 -2.53
N GLU A 91 -8.19 3.00 -2.95
CA GLU A 91 -8.64 3.03 -4.35
C GLU A 91 -7.80 4.02 -5.17
N GLU A 92 -7.54 5.23 -4.67
CA GLU A 92 -6.66 6.20 -5.36
C GLU A 92 -5.22 5.69 -5.50
N ILE A 93 -4.70 5.00 -4.49
CA ILE A 93 -3.37 4.37 -4.56
C ILE A 93 -3.36 3.30 -5.66
N GLN A 94 -4.41 2.49 -5.77
CA GLN A 94 -4.52 1.47 -6.81
C GLN A 94 -4.62 2.08 -8.21
N GLU A 95 -5.41 3.14 -8.36
CA GLU A 95 -5.51 3.87 -9.63
C GLU A 95 -4.16 4.46 -10.02
N ALA A 96 -3.42 5.04 -9.08
CA ALA A 96 -2.06 5.55 -9.34
C ALA A 96 -1.09 4.44 -9.76
N ILE A 97 -1.15 3.26 -9.13
CA ILE A 97 -0.32 2.11 -9.53
C ILE A 97 -0.72 1.59 -10.91
N GLN A 98 -2.01 1.55 -11.23
CA GLN A 98 -2.52 1.05 -12.52
C GLN A 98 -2.27 2.00 -13.69
N ASN A 99 -2.30 3.31 -13.42
CA ASN A 99 -2.17 4.35 -14.44
C ASN A 99 -0.72 4.80 -14.69
N GLY A 100 0.24 4.40 -13.83
CA GLY A 100 1.67 4.69 -14.01
C GLY A 100 2.07 6.11 -13.64
#